data_AF-A0A7C1IFL4-F1
#
_entry.id   AF-A0A7C1IFL4-F1
#
_cell.length_a   1.000
_cell.length_b   1.000
_cell.length_c   1.000
_cell.angle_alpha   90.00
_cell.angle_beta   90.00
_cell.angle_gamma   90.00
#
_symmetry.space_group_name_H-M   'P 1'
#
loop_
_entity.id
_entity.type
_entity.pdbx_description
1 polymer ?
#
loop_
_entity_poly.entity_id
_entity_poly.type
_entity_poly.pdbx_seq_one_letter_code
_entity_poly.pdbx_strand_id
1 'polypeptide(L)' 'MFGNLKNIIGITGVLKILRKLLNSKIVDDFRALTGKMGVLVQPRTKGPGHGSTSRAFYARTGFVKSILGL' A
#
# COMPACT_ATOMS: atom_id res chain seq x y z
N MET A 1 -19.40 -1.69 21.35
CA MET A 1 -18.91 -0.68 20.39
C MET A 1 -17.61 -1.19 19.76
N PHE A 2 -17.70 -2.20 18.90
CA PHE A 2 -16.55 -2.78 18.21
C PHE A 2 -16.78 -2.58 16.71
N GLY A 3 -16.05 -1.63 16.13
CA GLY A 3 -16.04 -1.44 14.68
C GLY A 3 -15.63 -2.75 14.01
N ASN A 4 -16.42 -3.13 12.99
CA ASN A 4 -16.28 -4.32 12.15
C ASN A 4 -14.82 -4.84 12.06
N LEU A 5 -14.56 -6.09 12.46
CA LEU A 5 -13.21 -6.69 12.51
C LEU A 5 -12.45 -6.55 11.18
N LYS A 6 -13.17 -6.47 10.06
CA LYS A 6 -12.64 -6.20 8.72
C LYS A 6 -11.98 -4.81 8.58
N ASN A 7 -12.53 -3.78 9.24
CA ASN A 7 -11.95 -2.43 9.26
C ASN A 7 -10.68 -2.37 10.09
N ILE A 8 -10.61 -3.13 11.18
CA ILE A 8 -9.43 -3.22 12.05
C ILE A 8 -8.27 -3.90 11.31
N ILE A 9 -8.53 -4.99 10.57
CA ILE A 9 -7.54 -5.67 9.71
C ILE A 9 -7.04 -4.74 8.60
N GLY A 10 -7.94 -3.95 8.00
CA GLY A 10 -7.59 -2.96 6.98
C GLY A 10 -6.62 -1.89 7.49
N ILE A 11 -6.93 -1.29 8.64
CA ILE A 11 -6.10 -0.27 9.30
C ILE A 11 -4.74 -0.86 9.70
N THR A 12 -4.72 -2.07 10.27
CA THR A 12 -3.45 -2.76 10.62
C THR A 12 -2.62 -3.13 9.39
N GLY A 13 -3.23 -3.42 8.24
CA GLY A 13 -2.51 -3.69 6.98
C GLY A 13 -1.79 -2.46 6.42
N VAL A 14 -2.46 -1.29 6.43
CA VAL A 14 -1.87 -0.01 6.03
C VAL A 14 -0.78 0.40 7.00
N LEU A 15 -1.04 0.34 8.31
CA LEU A 15 -0.03 0.61 9.33
C LEU A 15 1.15 -0.36 9.26
N LYS A 16 0.95 -1.64 8.94
CA LYS A 16 2.05 -2.60 8.78
C LYS A 16 2.97 -2.24 7.62
N ILE A 17 2.42 -1.79 6.49
CA ILE A 17 3.24 -1.31 5.36
C ILE A 17 3.96 -0.03 5.71
N LEU A 18 3.24 0.95 6.25
CA LEU A 18 3.83 2.24 6.61
C LEU A 18 4.92 2.06 7.67
N ARG A 19 4.67 1.22 8.68
CA ARG A 19 5.63 0.88 9.74
C ARG A 19 6.82 0.08 9.19
N LYS A 20 6.63 -0.82 8.22
CA LYS A 20 7.73 -1.53 7.55
C LYS A 20 8.58 -0.56 6.73
N LEU A 21 7.98 0.41 6.05
CA LEU A 21 8.68 1.46 5.30
C LEU A 21 9.42 2.45 6.20
N LEU A 22 8.84 2.79 7.37
CA LEU A 22 9.41 3.74 8.32
C LEU A 22 10.49 3.15 9.23
N ASN A 23 10.42 1.85 9.57
CA ASN A 23 11.35 1.23 10.54
C ASN A 23 12.50 0.46 9.89
N SER A 24 12.59 0.41 8.57
CA SER A 24 13.60 -0.43 7.93
C SER A 24 14.52 0.36 7.01
N LYS A 25 15.81 0.20 7.28
CA LYS A 25 16.92 0.22 6.33
C LYS A 25 16.72 -0.71 5.09
N ILE A 26 15.49 -1.15 4.78
CA ILE A 26 15.15 -2.05 3.66
C ILE A 26 14.71 -1.26 2.42
N VAL A 27 14.36 0.03 2.55
CA VAL A 27 14.04 0.89 1.39
C VAL A 27 15.24 1.72 0.94
N ASP A 28 16.46 1.22 1.13
CA ASP A 28 17.63 1.81 0.46
C ASP A 28 17.57 1.57 -1.06
N ASP A 29 16.76 0.60 -1.52
CA ASP A 29 16.48 0.34 -2.94
C ASP A 29 14.97 0.23 -3.22
N PHE A 30 14.43 1.26 -3.90
CA PHE A 30 13.03 1.32 -4.37
C PHE A 30 12.62 0.15 -5.28
N ARG A 31 13.58 -0.67 -5.76
CA ARG A 31 13.34 -1.89 -6.51
C ARG A 31 12.70 -3.01 -5.69
N ALA A 32 12.91 -3.03 -4.37
CA ALA A 32 12.29 -4.03 -3.49
C ALA A 32 10.77 -3.85 -3.36
N LEU A 33 10.25 -2.65 -3.70
CA LEU A 33 8.82 -2.36 -3.65
C LEU A 33 8.11 -2.94 -4.88
N THR A 34 7.15 -3.83 -4.65
CA THR A 34 6.38 -4.50 -5.72
C THR A 34 4.87 -4.30 -5.54
N GLY A 35 4.12 -4.31 -6.64
CA GLY A 35 2.66 -4.20 -6.62
C GLY A 35 1.93 -5.39 -5.97
N LYS A 36 2.65 -6.46 -5.63
CA LYS A 36 2.09 -7.58 -4.85
C LYS A 36 2.02 -7.25 -3.36
N MET A 37 2.75 -6.24 -2.90
CA MET A 37 2.72 -5.81 -1.51
C MET A 37 1.42 -5.06 -1.21
N GLY A 38 0.90 -5.32 -0.01
CA GLY A 38 -0.19 -4.56 0.59
C GLY A 38 -1.59 -4.98 0.18
N VAL A 39 -2.46 -4.92 1.19
CA VAL A 39 -3.85 -5.38 1.12
C VAL A 39 -4.78 -4.26 0.68
N LEU A 40 -4.66 -3.06 1.27
CA LEU A 40 -5.49 -1.90 0.90
C LEU A 40 -4.77 -0.90 0.01
N VAL A 41 -3.46 -0.76 0.19
CA VAL A 41 -2.61 0.19 -0.53
C VAL A 41 -1.37 -0.56 -1.00
N GLN A 42 -0.96 -0.33 -2.25
CA GLN A 42 0.15 -1.02 -2.90
C GLN A 42 1.14 -0.03 -3.52
N PRO A 43 2.45 -0.27 -3.44
CA PRO A 43 3.44 0.52 -4.17
C PRO A 43 3.45 0.14 -5.65
N ARG A 44 3.46 1.13 -6.53
CA ARG A 44 3.58 0.95 -8.00
C ARG A 44 4.59 1.94 -8.57
N THR A 45 5.12 1.67 -9.77
CA THR A 45 5.93 2.64 -10.51
C THR A 45 5.10 3.88 -10.81
N LYS A 46 5.61 5.06 -10.45
CA LYS A 46 4.99 6.33 -10.82
C LYS A 46 5.45 6.69 -12.24
N GLY A 47 4.51 6.78 -13.19
CA GLY A 47 4.82 7.08 -14.60
C GLY A 47 5.56 5.92 -15.28
N PRO A 48 4.88 4.84 -15.68
CA PRO A 48 5.51 3.72 -16.39
C PRO A 48 5.99 4.18 -17.77
N GLY A 49 7.22 4.69 -17.85
CA GLY A 49 7.90 5.16 -19.06
C GLY A 49 9.27 5.77 -18.72
N HIS A 50 10.22 5.74 -19.66
CA HIS A 50 11.52 6.43 -19.57
C HIS A 50 12.39 6.06 -18.34
N GLY A 51 12.49 4.77 -17.99
CA GLY A 51 13.42 4.33 -16.94
C GLY A 51 13.07 4.82 -15.53
N SER A 52 11.84 5.29 -15.29
CA SER A 52 11.41 5.79 -13.97
C SER A 52 11.51 4.72 -12.88
N THR A 53 12.28 5.03 -11.83
CA THR A 53 12.51 4.16 -10.66
C THR A 53 11.66 4.56 -9.45
N SER A 54 11.00 5.72 -9.51
CA SER A 54 10.21 6.26 -8.42
C SER A 54 8.92 5.45 -8.18
N ARG A 55 8.54 5.35 -6.90
CA ARG A 55 7.33 4.62 -6.45
C ARG A 55 6.29 5.57 -5.89
N ALA A 56 5.02 5.24 -6.12
CA ALA A 56 3.89 5.88 -5.45
C ALA A 56 2.98 4.81 -4.85
N PHE A 57 2.27 5.16 -3.78
CA PHE A 57 1.32 4.30 -3.10
C PHE A 57 -0.08 4.53 -3.64
N TYR A 58 -0.67 3.50 -4.23
CA TYR A 58 -2.01 3.54 -4.80
C TYR A 58 -2.95 2.66 -3.99
N ALA A 59 -4.18 3.13 -3.75
CA ALA A 59 -5.23 2.30 -3.18
C ALA A 59 -5.57 1.14 -4.14
N ARG A 60 -5.82 -0.05 -3.60
CA ARG A 60 -6.36 -1.17 -4.39
C ARG A 60 -7.80 -0.86 -4.78
N THR A 61 -8.20 -1.32 -5.95
CA THR A 61 -9.56 -1.13 -6.47
C THR A 61 -10.64 -1.64 -5.52
N GLY A 62 -10.43 -2.80 -4.88
CA GLY A 62 -11.36 -3.32 -3.87
C GLY A 62 -11.52 -2.41 -2.64
N PHE A 63 -10.44 -1.74 -2.23
CA PHE A 63 -10.50 -0.77 -1.14
C PHE A 63 -11.22 0.51 -1.58
N VAL A 64 -10.93 1.02 -2.78
CA VAL A 64 -11.63 2.18 -3.35
C VAL A 64 -13.13 1.89 -3.47
N LYS A 65 -13.50 0.72 -3.99
CA LYS A 65 -14.90 0.27 -4.06
C LYS A 65 -15.57 0.27 -2.68
N SER A 66 -14.89 -0.22 -1.65
CA SER A 66 -15.42 -0.21 -0.28
C SER A 66 -15.67 1.21 0.26
N ILE A 67 -14.80 2.17 -0.07
CA ILE A 67 -14.99 3.59 0.29
C ILE A 67 -16.17 4.19 -0.48
N LEU A 68 -16.30 3.85 -1.76
CA LEU A 68 -17.36 4.37 -2.63
C LEU A 68 -18.70 3.65 -2.48
N GLY A 69 -18.77 2.55 -1.70
CA GLY A 69 -19.97 1.74 -1.55
C GLY A 69 -20.34 0.92 -2.80
N LEU A 70 -19.34 0.50 -3.59
CA LEU A 70 -19.46 -0.22 -4.86
C LEU A 70 -19.03 -1.70 -4.79
#